data_AF-A0A561CQ88-F1
#
_entry.id   AF-A0A561CQ88-F1
#
_cell.length_a   1.000
_cell.length_b   1.000
_cell.length_c   1.000
_cell.angle_alpha   90.00
_cell.angle_beta   90.00
_cell.angle_gamma   90.00
#
_symmetry.space_group_name_H-M   'P 1'
#
loop_
_entity.id
_entity.type
_entity.pdbx_description
1 polymer ?
#
loop_
_entity_poly.entity_id
_entity_poly.type
_entity_poly.pdbx_seq_one_letter_code
_entity_poly.pdbx_strand_id
1 'polypeptide(L)'
;MFKLKENCGKIASVRKIMHNKLANTILKMGNQVYSEKMNYKGLQKTKFGKRIGYKALSMFLSIINKKLSYQGLKIEYVNTR
;
A
#
# COMPACT_ATOMS: atom_id res chain seq x y z
N MET A 1 2.57 29.16 9.51
CA MET A 1 2.87 27.75 9.89
C MET A 1 1.77 26.73 9.51
N PHE A 2 0.54 27.14 9.13
CA PHE A 2 -0.58 26.21 8.86
C PHE A 2 -0.63 25.57 7.45
N LYS A 3 -0.03 26.21 6.43
CA LYS A 3 -0.13 25.78 5.01
C LYS A 3 0.45 24.38 4.74
N LEU A 4 1.58 24.05 5.37
CA LEU A 4 2.26 22.75 5.16
C LEU A 4 1.45 21.58 5.74
N LYS A 5 0.91 21.75 6.96
CA LYS A 5 0.10 20.72 7.63
C LYS A 5 -1.15 20.37 6.82
N GLU A 6 -1.83 21.39 6.29
CA GLU A 6 -3.03 21.21 5.46
C GLU A 6 -2.70 20.51 4.13
N ASN A 7 -1.63 20.92 3.45
CA ASN A 7 -1.19 20.28 2.20
C ASN A 7 -0.82 18.81 2.41
N CYS A 8 -0.11 18.47 3.49
CA CYS A 8 0.21 17.08 3.82
C CYS A 8 -1.05 16.24 4.07
N GLY A 9 -2.09 16.82 4.68
CA GLY A 9 -3.39 16.18 4.86
C GLY A 9 -4.08 15.87 3.52
N LYS A 10 -4.16 16.86 2.62
CA LYS A 10 -4.73 16.69 1.27
C LYS A 10 -4.00 15.60 0.48
N ILE A 11 -2.66 15.62 0.49
CA ILE A 11 -1.82 14.61 -0.16
C ILE A 11 -2.06 13.21 0.43
N ALA A 12 -2.21 13.10 1.75
CA ALA A 12 -2.49 11.83 2.42
C ALA A 12 -3.86 11.26 2.00
N SER A 13 -4.89 12.10 1.92
CA SER A 13 -6.23 11.72 1.45
C SER A 13 -6.20 11.25 -0.01
N VAL A 14 -5.52 11.99 -0.89
CA VAL A 14 -5.35 11.61 -2.31
C VAL A 14 -4.65 10.25 -2.44
N ARG A 15 -3.56 10.03 -1.70
CA ARG A 15 -2.87 8.72 -1.68
C ARG A 15 -3.79 7.59 -1.24
N LYS A 16 -4.59 7.79 -0.19
CA LYS A 16 -5.57 6.81 0.27
C LYS A 16 -6.57 6.46 -0.84
N ILE A 17 -7.07 7.46 -1.56
CA ILE A 17 -8.02 7.26 -2.66
C ILE A 17 -7.36 6.49 -3.80
N MET A 18 -6.16 6.90 -4.23
CA MET A 18 -5.40 6.23 -5.30
C MET A 18 -5.15 4.76 -4.97
N HIS A 19 -4.70 4.44 -3.76
CA HIS A 19 -4.46 3.06 -3.33
C HIS A 19 -5.75 2.23 -3.23
N ASN A 20 -6.87 2.83 -2.82
CA ASN A 20 -8.16 2.13 -2.81
C ASN A 20 -8.63 1.80 -4.23
N LYS A 21 -8.53 2.74 -5.17
CA LYS A 21 -8.87 2.51 -6.58
C LYS A 21 -8.03 1.37 -7.16
N LEU A 22 -6.71 1.43 -6.97
CA LEU A 22 -5.79 0.40 -7.46
C LEU A 22 -6.10 -0.97 -6.84
N ALA A 23 -6.35 -1.04 -5.53
CA ALA A 23 -6.68 -2.29 -4.86
C ALA A 23 -8.00 -2.89 -5.38
N ASN A 24 -9.01 -2.07 -5.65
CA ASN A 24 -10.26 -2.53 -6.26
C ASN A 24 -10.03 -3.09 -7.67
N THR A 25 -9.21 -2.42 -8.49
CA THR A 25 -8.88 -2.91 -9.83
C THR A 25 -8.21 -4.28 -9.78
N ILE A 26 -7.23 -4.47 -8.89
CA ILE A 26 -6.51 -5.75 -8.75
C ILE A 26 -7.46 -6.86 -8.26
N LEU A 27 -8.26 -6.57 -7.23
CA LEU A 27 -9.20 -7.56 -6.69
C LEU A 27 -10.34 -7.90 -7.64
N LYS A 28 -10.63 -7.02 -8.60
CA LYS A 28 -11.55 -7.32 -9.71
C LYS A 28 -10.93 -8.30 -10.72
N MET A 29 -9.60 -8.27 -10.88
CA MET A 29 -8.88 -9.20 -11.77
C MET A 29 -8.68 -10.57 -11.14
N GLY A 30 -8.52 -10.64 -9.82
CA GLY A 30 -8.42 -11.91 -9.09
C GLY A 30 -8.27 -11.75 -7.58
N ASN A 31 -8.58 -12.81 -6.85
CA ASN A 31 -8.69 -12.78 -5.40
C ASN A 31 -7.45 -13.40 -4.70
N GLN A 32 -6.56 -14.03 -5.46
CA GLN A 32 -5.27 -14.53 -4.96
C GLN A 32 -4.19 -13.46 -5.16
N VAL A 33 -3.60 -13.04 -4.04
CA VAL A 33 -2.53 -12.02 -4.04
C VAL A 33 -1.29 -12.61 -3.39
N TYR A 34 -0.24 -12.76 -4.18
CA TYR A 34 1.07 -13.17 -3.73
C TYR A 34 1.96 -11.95 -3.53
N SER A 35 2.70 -11.91 -2.43
CA SER A 35 3.64 -10.83 -2.13
C SER A 35 4.95 -11.39 -1.59
N GLU A 36 6.07 -10.80 -2.00
CA GLU A 36 7.37 -11.15 -1.43
C GLU A 36 7.44 -10.71 0.04
N LYS A 37 8.07 -11.53 0.89
CA LYS A 37 8.43 -11.11 2.25
C LYS A 37 9.53 -10.04 2.17
N MET A 38 9.14 -8.77 2.21
CA MET A 38 10.09 -7.65 2.24
C MET A 38 10.01 -6.83 3.54
N ASN A 39 11.14 -6.25 3.94
CA ASN A 39 11.19 -5.29 5.04
C ASN A 39 10.75 -3.89 4.55
N TYR A 40 9.45 -3.64 4.58
CA TYR A 40 8.87 -2.36 4.16
C TYR A 40 9.40 -1.15 4.93
N LYS A 41 9.70 -1.30 6.23
CA LYS A 41 10.26 -0.22 7.06
C LYS A 41 11.68 0.10 6.61
N GLY A 42 12.47 -0.92 6.26
CA GLY A 42 13.80 -0.75 5.69
C GLY A 42 13.74 -0.09 4.31
N LEU A 43 12.85 -0.57 3.44
CA LEU A 43 12.70 -0.06 2.08
C LEU A 43 12.35 1.44 2.06
N GLN A 44 11.46 1.90 2.97
CA GLN A 44 11.11 3.33 3.10
C GLN A 44 12.32 4.23 3.38
N LYS A 45 13.38 3.72 4.02
CA LYS A 45 14.60 4.49 4.30
C LYS A 45 15.53 4.62 3.09
N THR A 46 15.41 3.71 2.11
CA THR A 46 16.24 3.71 0.90
C THR A 46 15.91 4.88 -0.02
N LYS A 47 16.85 5.26 -0.90
CA LYS A 47 16.62 6.29 -1.94
C LYS A 47 15.44 5.92 -2.84
N PHE A 48 15.28 4.64 -3.14
CA PHE A 48 14.15 4.10 -3.90
C PHE A 48 12.84 4.32 -3.16
N GLY A 49 12.73 3.84 -1.91
CA GLY A 49 11.52 4.01 -1.08
C GLY A 49 11.09 5.48 -0.88
N LYS A 50 12.06 6.39 -0.78
CA LYS A 50 11.78 7.84 -0.73
C LYS A 50 11.20 8.38 -2.04
N ARG A 51 11.64 7.88 -3.21
CA ARG A 51 11.15 8.29 -4.54
C ARG A 51 9.71 7.85 -4.81
N ILE A 52 9.33 6.64 -4.41
CA ILE A 52 7.95 6.10 -4.55
C ILE A 52 6.97 6.70 -3.53
N GLY A 53 7.49 7.42 -2.53
CA GLY A 53 6.71 8.13 -1.53
C GLY A 53 6.54 7.33 -0.24
N TYR A 54 6.66 8.04 0.88
CA TYR A 54 6.82 7.56 2.27
C TYR A 54 5.83 6.50 2.79
N LYS A 55 4.73 6.18 2.08
CA LYS A 55 3.68 5.28 2.60
C LYS A 55 3.03 4.36 1.55
N ALA A 56 3.48 4.40 0.29
CA ALA A 56 2.75 3.74 -0.79
C ALA A 56 2.61 2.23 -0.57
N LEU A 57 3.71 1.50 -0.34
CA LEU A 57 3.69 0.03 -0.29
C LEU A 57 2.99 -0.51 0.98
N SER A 58 3.31 0.01 2.16
CA SER A 58 2.73 -0.50 3.41
C SER A 58 1.23 -0.17 3.54
N MET A 59 0.81 1.03 3.13
CA MET A 59 -0.59 1.42 3.18
C MET A 59 -1.41 0.63 2.16
N PHE A 60 -0.87 0.44 0.96
CA PHE A 60 -1.50 -0.33 -0.09
C PHE A 60 -1.72 -1.79 0.32
N LEU A 61 -0.71 -2.46 0.86
CA LEU A 61 -0.85 -3.85 1.35
C LEU A 61 -1.85 -3.95 2.51
N SER A 62 -1.89 -2.95 3.39
CA SER A 62 -2.90 -2.89 4.45
C SER A 62 -4.32 -2.77 3.89
N ILE A 63 -4.51 -2.00 2.82
CA ILE A 63 -5.80 -1.88 2.12
C ILE A 63 -6.18 -3.21 1.46
N ILE A 64 -5.25 -3.86 0.76
CA ILE A 64 -5.49 -5.17 0.14
C ILE A 64 -5.84 -6.21 1.20
N ASN A 65 -5.03 -6.33 2.26
CA ASN A 65 -5.26 -7.30 3.33
C ASN A 65 -6.61 -7.08 4.02
N LYS A 66 -6.99 -5.82 4.26
CA LYS A 66 -8.33 -5.49 4.77
C LYS A 66 -9.43 -5.94 3.82
N LYS A 67 -9.29 -5.71 2.51
CA LYS A 67 -10.29 -6.12 1.52
C LYS A 67 -10.40 -7.63 1.35
N LEU A 68 -9.28 -8.34 1.35
CA LEU A 68 -9.24 -9.80 1.33
C LEU A 68 -9.86 -10.38 2.60
N SER A 69 -9.66 -9.74 3.76
CA SER A 69 -10.24 -10.22 5.03
C SER A 69 -11.77 -10.26 5.02
N TYR A 70 -12.44 -9.37 4.26
CA TYR A 70 -13.89 -9.43 4.07
C TYR A 70 -14.36 -10.69 3.31
N GLN A 71 -13.45 -11.33 2.58
CA GLN A 71 -13.70 -12.56 1.82
C GLN A 71 -13.10 -13.79 2.51
N GLY A 72 -12.59 -13.65 3.74
CA GLY A 72 -11.87 -14.72 4.45
C GLY A 72 -10.48 -15.03 3.88
N LEU A 73 -9.99 -14.22 2.93
CA LEU A 73 -8.69 -14.41 2.27
C LEU A 73 -7.60 -13.56 2.93
N LYS A 74 -6.35 -13.93 2.69
CA LYS A 74 -5.16 -13.21 3.16
C LYS A 74 -4.12 -13.13 2.04
N ILE A 75 -3.21 -12.18 2.16
CA ILE A 75 -2.06 -12.09 1.25
C ILE A 75 -1.14 -13.29 1.54
N GLU A 76 -0.80 -14.04 0.51
CA GLU A 76 0.14 -15.14 0.59
C GLU A 76 1.55 -14.61 0.39
N TYR A 77 2.42 -14.91 1.36
CA TYR A 77 3.79 -14.43 1.31
C TYR A 77 4.71 -15.51 0.75
N VAL A 78 5.24 -15.27 -0.45
CA VAL A 78 6.17 -16.18 -1.12
C VAL A 78 7.61 -15.74 -0.90
N ASN A 79 8.51 -16.71 -0.76
CA ASN A 79 9.95 -16.44 -0.79
C ASN A 79 10.46 -16.76 -2.19
N THR A 80 10.87 -15.74 -2.93
CA THR A 80 11.42 -15.82 -4.30
C THR A 80 12.95 -15.93 -4.30
N ARG A 81 13.56 -16.22 -3.14
CA ARG A 81 15.00 -16.47 -2.95
C ARG A 81 15.26 -17.83 -2.33
#